data_AF-A0A0Q5JPS3-F1
#
_entry.id   AF-A0A0Q5JPS3-F1
#
_cell.length_a   1.000
_cell.length_b   1.000
_cell.length_c   1.000
_cell.angle_alpha   90.00
_cell.angle_beta   90.00
_cell.angle_gamma   90.00
#
_symmetry.space_group_name_H-M   'P 1'
#
loop_
_entity.id
_entity.type
_entity.pdbx_description
1 polymer ?
#
loop_
_entity_poly.entity_id
_entity_poly.type
_entity_poly.pdbx_seq_one_letter_code
_entity_poly.pdbx_strand_id
1 'polypeptide(L)'
;MSQTLTLTASTPAGAVLDITQYSATYRLTGRAAGGQVFLFDLSPAYSLQFETLIRVAAAGGEGSVMVKPWQSAVSSTRGVLTVTASQPGETPPQVNWTLEREAARELAAWIAGEES
;
A
#
# COMPACT_ATOMS: atom_id res chain seq x y z
N MET A 1 6.01 5.21 19.14
CA MET A 1 5.88 3.77 18.83
C MET A 1 5.45 3.64 17.37
N SER A 2 5.74 2.50 16.73
CA SER A 2 5.26 2.21 15.38
C SER A 2 4.22 1.10 15.44
N GLN A 3 3.24 1.16 14.54
CA GLN A 3 2.24 0.11 14.35
C GLN A 3 2.34 -0.44 12.94
N THR A 4 2.11 -1.74 12.77
CA THR A 4 2.19 -2.42 11.47
C THR A 4 0.90 -3.18 11.21
N LEU A 5 0.34 -2.98 10.03
CA LEU A 5 -0.72 -3.82 9.45
C LEU A 5 -0.13 -4.67 8.34
N THR A 6 -0.48 -5.95 8.30
CA THR A 6 -0.08 -6.88 7.23
C THR A 6 -1.31 -7.29 6.44
N LEU A 7 -1.34 -6.96 5.14
CA LEU A 7 -2.43 -7.31 4.24
C LEU A 7 -1.98 -8.36 3.23
N THR A 8 -2.85 -9.32 2.94
CA THR A 8 -2.59 -10.33 1.91
C THR A 8 -2.95 -9.79 0.53
N ALA A 9 -2.01 -9.84 -0.42
CA ALA A 9 -2.28 -9.50 -1.80
C ALA A 9 -2.95 -10.68 -2.52
N SER A 10 -3.96 -10.40 -3.34
CA SER A 10 -4.57 -11.39 -4.23
C SER A 10 -3.69 -11.68 -5.44
N THR A 11 -2.80 -10.76 -5.80
CA THR A 11 -1.81 -10.96 -6.87
C THR A 11 -0.53 -10.20 -6.52
N PRO A 12 0.65 -10.82 -6.65
CA PRO A 12 0.87 -12.25 -6.93
C PRO A 12 0.46 -13.13 -5.74
N ALA A 13 0.18 -14.42 -5.98
CA ALA A 13 -0.26 -15.33 -4.93
C ALA A 13 0.84 -15.50 -3.85
N GLY A 14 0.43 -15.45 -2.58
CA GLY A 14 1.35 -15.58 -1.44
C GLY A 14 2.18 -14.32 -1.15
N ALA A 15 1.88 -13.19 -1.79
CA ALA A 15 2.47 -11.90 -1.45
C ALA A 15 1.73 -11.23 -0.29
N VAL A 16 2.48 -10.54 0.57
CA VAL A 16 1.95 -9.78 1.71
C VAL A 16 2.54 -8.38 1.76
N LEU A 17 1.67 -7.38 1.93
CA LEU A 17 2.03 -5.98 2.04
C LEU A 17 2.02 -5.59 3.51
N ASP A 18 3.19 -5.24 4.03
CA ASP A 18 3.30 -4.62 5.35
C ASP A 18 3.24 -3.11 5.24
N ILE A 19 2.36 -2.49 6.02
CA ILE A 19 2.18 -1.05 6.11
C ILE A 19 2.53 -0.66 7.54
N THR A 20 3.64 0.02 7.71
CA THR A 20 4.11 0.48 9.02
C THR A 20 3.91 1.97 9.17
N GLN A 21 3.17 2.39 10.18
CA GLN A 21 2.95 3.80 10.51
C GLN A 21 3.92 4.23 11.61
N TYR A 22 4.60 5.35 11.36
CA TYR A 22 5.45 6.07 12.29
C TYR A 22 4.89 7.47 12.47
N SER A 23 4.37 7.83 13.65
CA SER A 23 3.86 9.17 13.97
C SER A 23 2.96 9.80 12.86
N ALA A 24 3.55 10.45 11.85
CA ALA A 24 2.86 11.07 10.71
C ALA A 24 3.32 10.57 9.31
N THR A 25 4.00 9.43 9.25
CA THR A 25 4.57 8.84 8.02
C THR A 25 4.29 7.36 7.92
N TYR A 26 4.29 6.81 6.70
CA TYR A 26 4.13 5.38 6.45
C TYR A 26 5.32 4.80 5.70
N ARG A 27 5.55 3.50 5.89
CA ARG A 27 6.43 2.68 5.07
C ARG A 27 5.65 1.52 4.50
N LEU A 28 5.76 1.29 3.21
CA LEU A 28 5.16 0.15 2.51
C LEU A 28 6.27 -0.83 2.15
N THR A 29 6.13 -2.08 2.57
CA THR A 29 7.08 -3.16 2.28
C THR A 29 6.33 -4.34 1.65
N GLY A 30 6.68 -4.69 0.42
CA GLY A 30 6.15 -5.89 -0.22
C GLY A 30 7.06 -7.09 0.03
N ARG A 31 6.53 -8.19 0.58
CA ARG A 31 7.21 -9.49 0.69
C ARG A 31 6.55 -10.62 -0.10
N ALA A 32 7.33 -11.34 -0.90
CA ALA A 32 6.88 -12.54 -1.60
C ALA A 32 7.94 -13.64 -1.49
N ALA A 33 7.52 -14.91 -1.52
CA ALA A 33 8.42 -16.07 -1.40
C ALA A 33 9.38 -16.00 -0.19
N GLY A 34 8.95 -15.40 0.91
CA GLY A 34 9.75 -15.26 2.14
C GLY A 34 10.80 -14.13 2.11
N GLY A 35 10.89 -13.34 1.03
CA GLY A 35 11.84 -12.23 0.89
C GLY A 35 11.15 -10.88 0.66
N GLN A 36 11.88 -9.78 0.94
CA GLN A 36 11.45 -8.43 0.58
C GLN A 36 11.65 -8.21 -0.93
N VAL A 37 10.59 -7.81 -1.62
CA VAL A 37 10.57 -7.49 -3.05
C VAL A 37 10.77 -5.99 -3.29
N PHE A 38 10.05 -5.16 -2.54
CA PHE A 38 10.18 -3.71 -2.60
C PHE A 38 9.98 -3.07 -1.23
N LEU A 39 10.47 -1.84 -1.10
CA LEU A 39 10.23 -0.97 0.05
C LEU A 39 10.24 0.48 -0.41
N PHE A 40 9.29 1.27 0.07
CA PHE A 40 9.35 2.72 -0.07
C PHE A 40 8.68 3.44 1.10
N ASP A 41 9.18 4.65 1.37
CA ASP A 41 8.70 5.52 2.44
C ASP A 41 7.77 6.61 1.88
N LEU A 42 6.66 6.84 2.59
CA LEU A 42 5.76 7.97 2.39
C LEU A 42 6.18 9.10 3.32
N SER A 43 6.69 10.19 2.74
CA SER A 43 6.91 11.44 3.48
C SER A 43 5.57 11.99 4.02
N PRO A 44 5.57 12.98 4.93
CA PRO A 44 4.33 13.53 5.47
C PRO A 44 3.34 14.01 4.40
N ALA A 45 3.85 14.59 3.30
CA ALA A 45 3.01 15.04 2.19
C ALA A 45 2.31 13.88 1.47
N TYR A 46 3.03 12.78 1.20
CA TYR A 46 2.46 11.59 0.58
C TYR A 46 1.57 10.79 1.53
N SER A 47 1.84 10.85 2.83
CA SER A 47 1.05 10.17 3.86
C SER A 47 -0.38 10.70 3.92
N LEU A 48 -0.56 12.03 3.89
CA LEU A 48 -1.89 12.65 3.83
C LEU A 48 -2.67 12.27 2.55
N GLN A 49 -1.97 12.22 1.41
CA GLN A 49 -2.56 11.80 0.14
C GLN A 49 -2.96 10.33 0.17
N PHE A 50 -2.09 9.49 0.74
CA PHE A 50 -2.33 8.06 0.91
C PHE A 50 -3.55 7.80 1.79
N GLU A 51 -3.62 8.39 2.99
CA GLU A 51 -4.79 8.26 3.86
C GLU A 51 -6.09 8.69 3.18
N THR A 52 -6.04 9.77 2.40
CA THR A 52 -7.19 10.25 1.63
C THR A 52 -7.60 9.23 0.56
N LEU A 53 -6.63 8.68 -0.18
CA LEU A 53 -6.87 7.62 -1.14
C LEU A 53 -7.51 6.39 -0.48
N ILE A 54 -7.01 5.96 0.68
CA ILE A 54 -7.55 4.80 1.39
C ILE A 54 -9.01 5.02 1.80
N ARG A 55 -9.36 6.19 2.35
CA ARG A 55 -10.76 6.52 2.68
C ARG A 55 -11.66 6.48 1.44
N VAL A 56 -11.19 7.03 0.32
CA VAL A 56 -11.91 6.99 -0.96
C VAL A 56 -12.07 5.55 -1.45
N ALA A 57 -11.01 4.74 -1.37
CA ALA A 57 -11.02 3.34 -1.79
C ALA A 57 -12.00 2.49 -0.96
N ALA A 58 -12.03 2.68 0.37
CA ALA A 58 -12.95 1.98 1.26
C ALA A 58 -14.43 2.27 0.93
N ALA A 59 -14.72 3.48 0.43
CA ALA A 59 -16.03 3.88 -0.09
C ALA A 59 -16.29 3.40 -1.54
N GLY A 60 -15.36 2.65 -2.15
CA GLY A 60 -15.46 2.15 -3.52
C GLY A 60 -15.03 3.14 -4.60
N GLY A 61 -14.45 4.28 -4.22
CA GLY A 61 -13.99 5.32 -5.13
C GLY A 61 -12.65 5.01 -5.80
N GLU A 62 -12.25 5.92 -6.70
CA GLU A 62 -11.05 5.77 -7.54
C GLU A 62 -10.06 6.92 -7.30
N GLY A 63 -8.77 6.63 -7.49
CA GLY A 63 -7.72 7.63 -7.32
C GLY A 63 -6.33 7.01 -7.35
N SER A 64 -5.31 7.86 -7.29
CA SER A 64 -3.92 7.40 -7.22
C SER A 64 -3.01 8.40 -6.52
N VAL A 65 -1.92 7.88 -5.96
CA VAL A 65 -0.83 8.63 -5.36
C VAL A 65 0.48 8.13 -5.95
N MET A 66 1.25 9.01 -6.59
CA MET A 66 2.55 8.71 -7.17
C MET A 66 3.68 9.28 -6.28
N VAL A 67 4.54 8.40 -5.79
CA VAL A 67 5.66 8.69 -4.90
C VAL A 67 6.94 8.82 -5.74
N LYS A 68 7.22 10.04 -6.19
CA LYS A 68 8.26 10.32 -7.19
C LYS A 68 9.68 9.83 -6.83
N PRO A 69 10.18 9.98 -5.58
CA PRO A 69 11.52 9.50 -5.24
C PRO A 69 11.72 7.99 -5.47
N TRP A 70 10.64 7.23 -5.42
CA TRP A 70 10.64 5.77 -5.55
C TRP A 70 10.04 5.28 -6.88
N GLN A 71 9.52 6.21 -7.71
CA GLN A 71 8.74 5.91 -8.91
C GLN A 71 7.65 4.84 -8.67
N SER A 72 7.06 4.88 -7.48
CA SER A 72 6.07 3.90 -7.00
C SER A 72 4.73 4.56 -6.80
N ALA A 73 3.64 3.82 -6.93
CA ALA A 73 2.29 4.35 -6.81
C ALA A 73 1.38 3.42 -6.00
N VAL A 74 0.37 4.03 -5.37
CA VAL A 74 -0.80 3.33 -4.85
C VAL A 74 -2.01 3.87 -5.58
N SER A 75 -2.85 3.00 -6.13
CA SER A 75 -4.10 3.37 -6.80
C SER A 75 -5.28 2.57 -6.28
N SER A 76 -6.48 3.10 -6.50
CA SER A 76 -7.76 2.44 -6.23
C SER A 76 -8.62 2.46 -7.47
N THR A 77 -9.26 1.33 -7.77
CA THR A 77 -10.33 1.22 -8.76
C THR A 77 -11.46 0.37 -8.17
N ARG A 78 -12.65 0.94 -7.99
CA ARG A 78 -13.82 0.25 -7.38
C ARG A 78 -13.48 -0.43 -6.05
N GLY A 79 -12.66 0.24 -5.23
CA GLY A 79 -12.19 -0.21 -3.92
C GLY A 79 -11.09 -1.28 -3.94
N VAL A 80 -10.66 -1.77 -5.11
CA VAL A 80 -9.48 -2.64 -5.22
C VAL A 80 -8.24 -1.75 -5.23
N LEU A 81 -7.29 -2.02 -4.32
CA LEU A 81 -6.03 -1.27 -4.27
C LEU A 81 -4.99 -1.97 -5.14
N THR A 82 -4.16 -1.19 -5.83
CA THR A 82 -2.96 -1.68 -6.50
C THR A 82 -1.75 -0.89 -6.05
N VAL A 83 -0.73 -1.58 -5.57
CA VAL A 83 0.60 -1.02 -5.33
C VAL A 83 1.49 -1.35 -6.52
N THR A 84 1.95 -0.31 -7.21
CA THR A 84 2.98 -0.42 -8.24
C THR A 84 4.29 0.04 -7.64
N ALA A 85 5.29 -0.84 -7.61
CA ALA A 85 6.58 -0.52 -7.03
C ALA A 85 7.72 -0.82 -8.01
N SER A 86 8.75 0.03 -8.02
CA SER A 86 9.96 -0.21 -8.80
C SER A 86 10.75 -1.37 -8.19
N GLN A 87 11.20 -2.31 -9.03
CA GLN A 87 12.08 -3.40 -8.62
C GLN A 87 13.39 -3.30 -9.41
N PRO A 88 14.48 -2.80 -8.80
CA PRO A 88 15.78 -2.69 -9.47
C PRO A 88 16.29 -4.06 -9.91
N GLY A 89 16.75 -4.14 -11.17
CA GLY A 89 17.38 -5.36 -11.72
C GLY A 89 16.43 -6.35 -12.38
N GLU A 90 15.12 -6.09 -12.41
CA GLU A 90 14.11 -6.95 -13.06
C GLU A 90 13.58 -6.36 -14.38
N THR A 91 13.02 -7.23 -15.24
CA THR A 91 12.29 -6.83 -16.45
C THR A 91 10.92 -7.53 -16.50
N PRO A 92 9.78 -6.80 -16.42
CA PRO A 92 9.69 -5.34 -16.32
C PRO A 92 10.23 -4.81 -14.98
N PRO A 93 10.70 -3.55 -14.92
CA PRO A 93 11.33 -2.98 -13.72
C PRO A 93 10.31 -2.58 -12.64
N GLN A 94 9.11 -3.15 -12.69
CA GLN A 94 8.00 -2.84 -11.81
C GLN A 94 7.21 -4.10 -11.46
N VAL A 95 6.73 -4.13 -10.22
CA VAL A 95 5.79 -5.13 -9.74
C VAL A 95 4.48 -4.49 -9.36
N ASN A 96 3.39 -5.19 -9.65
CA ASN A 96 2.04 -4.79 -9.31
C ASN A 96 1.44 -5.76 -8.31
N TRP A 97 0.92 -5.20 -7.24
CA TRP A 97 0.37 -5.94 -6.13
C TRP A 97 -1.06 -5.52 -5.88
N THR A 98 -1.99 -6.44 -6.08
CA THR A 98 -3.42 -6.18 -5.95
C THR A 98 -3.92 -6.62 -4.60
N LEU A 99 -4.67 -5.74 -3.93
CA LEU A 99 -5.35 -6.00 -2.67
C LEU A 99 -6.86 -5.87 -2.91
N GLU A 100 -7.62 -6.86 -2.48
CA GLU A 100 -9.07 -6.87 -2.67
C GLU A 100 -9.78 -5.78 -1.86
N ARG A 101 -11.06 -5.55 -2.16
CA ARG A 101 -11.87 -4.49 -1.52
C ARG A 101 -11.88 -4.53 0.00
N GLU A 102 -11.82 -5.73 0.57
CA GLU A 102 -11.82 -5.90 2.02
C GLU A 102 -10.54 -5.32 2.65
N ALA A 103 -9.40 -5.49 1.99
CA ALA A 103 -8.13 -4.94 2.45
C ALA A 103 -8.14 -3.39 2.46
N ALA A 104 -8.86 -2.75 1.55
CA ALA A 104 -9.02 -1.29 1.57
C ALA A 104 -9.83 -0.81 2.79
N ARG A 105 -10.82 -1.59 3.23
CA ARG A 105 -11.65 -1.30 4.41
C ARG A 105 -10.89 -1.55 5.70
N GLU A 106 -10.22 -2.69 5.78
CA GLU A 106 -9.34 -3.05 6.90
C GLU A 106 -8.26 -1.97 7.11
N LEU A 107 -7.60 -1.56 6.02
CA LEU A 107 -6.61 -0.48 6.09
C LEU A 107 -7.22 0.86 6.50
N ALA A 108 -8.43 1.19 6.06
CA ALA A 108 -9.12 2.41 6.46
C ALA A 108 -9.44 2.42 7.96
N ALA A 109 -9.96 1.31 8.49
CA ALA A 109 -10.26 1.15 9.91
C ALA A 109 -8.98 1.26 10.76
N TRP A 110 -7.92 0.58 10.34
CA TRP A 110 -6.61 0.66 11.00
C TRP A 110 -6.03 2.08 11.03
N ILE A 111 -6.10 2.83 9.92
CA ILE A 111 -5.69 4.25 9.86
C ILE A 111 -6.54 5.11 10.81
N ALA A 112 -7.85 4.82 10.93
CA ALA A 112 -8.75 5.54 11.82
C ALA A 112 -8.51 5.23 13.31
N GLY A 113 -7.70 4.22 13.63
CA GLY A 113 -7.50 3.74 15.01
C GLY A 113 -8.67 2.92 15.54
N GLU A 114 -9.53 2.42 14.63
CA GLU A 114 -10.58 1.47 14.96
C GLU A 114 -9.94 0.07 14.94
N GLU A 115 -9.69 -0.51 16.11
CA GLU A 115 -9.17 -1.89 16.21
C GLU A 115 -10.14 -2.85 15.51
N SER A 116 -9.60 -3.72 14.65
CA SER A 116 -10.32 -4.78 13.93
C SER A 116 -10.58 -5.98 14.83
#